data_AF-A0A2E1NQD6-F1
#
_entry.id   AF-A0A2E1NQD6-F1
#
_cell.length_a   1.000
_cell.length_b   1.000
_cell.length_c   1.000
_cell.angle_alpha   90.00
_cell.angle_beta   90.00
_cell.angle_gamma   90.00
#
_symmetry.space_group_name_H-M   'P 1'
#
loop_
_entity.id
_entity.type
_entity.pdbx_description
1 polymer ?
#
loop_
_entity_poly.entity_id
_entity_poly.type
_entity_poly.pdbx_seq_one_letter_code
_entity_poly.pdbx_strand_id
1 'polypeptide(L)' 'LKDTFKKRFLQGADELAMVRSGLDDTMRDALAVMRDLWHDNESVEDLRMAAYMIALQKVARSYESRAM' A
#
# COMPACT_ATOMS: atom_id res chain seq x y z
N LEU A 1 -4.80 -22.49 23.44
CA LEU A 1 -4.76 -21.52 22.31
C LEU A 1 -3.60 -21.69 21.33
N LYS A 2 -2.43 -22.25 21.71
CA LYS A 2 -1.25 -22.36 20.81
C LYS A 2 -1.37 -23.39 19.67
N ASP A 3 -2.01 -24.53 19.90
CA ASP A 3 -2.04 -25.63 18.91
C ASP A 3 -2.91 -25.33 17.69
N THR A 4 -3.99 -24.56 17.87
CA THR A 4 -4.90 -24.19 16.77
C THR A 4 -4.23 -23.21 15.80
N PHE A 5 -3.42 -22.27 16.31
CA PHE A 5 -2.64 -21.35 15.49
C PHE A 5 -1.58 -22.10 14.66
N LYS A 6 -0.85 -23.01 15.30
CA LYS A 6 0.19 -23.82 14.65
C LYS A 6 -0.39 -24.73 13.54
N LYS A 7 -1.55 -25.35 13.76
CA LYS A 7 -2.25 -26.17 12.75
C LYS A 7 -2.73 -25.35 11.54
N ARG A 8 -3.30 -24.16 11.76
CA ARG A 8 -3.72 -23.27 10.67
C ARG A 8 -2.55 -22.64 9.90
N PHE A 9 -1.39 -22.51 10.54
CA PHE A 9 -0.17 -22.01 9.91
C PHE A 9 0.55 -23.08 9.08
N LEU A 10 0.42 -24.36 9.45
CA LEU A 10 1.02 -25.50 8.75
C LEU A 10 0.22 -25.97 7.52
N GLN A 11 -1.08 -25.68 7.46
CA GLN A 11 -1.86 -25.78 6.24
C GLN A 11 -1.61 -24.48 5.46
N GLY A 12 -0.99 -24.55 4.28
CA GLY A 12 -0.67 -23.37 3.46
C GLY A 12 -1.84 -22.39 3.36
N ALA A 13 -1.52 -21.10 3.31
CA ALA A 13 -2.52 -20.02 3.39
C ALA A 13 -3.64 -20.24 2.37
N ASP A 14 -4.86 -20.39 2.88
CA ASP A 14 -6.08 -20.34 2.08
C ASP A 14 -6.08 -19.06 1.22
N GLU A 15 -6.59 -19.10 -0.01
CA GLU A 15 -6.59 -17.97 -0.96
C GLU A 15 -7.13 -16.69 -0.30
N LEU A 16 -8.17 -16.85 0.53
CA LEU A 16 -8.77 -15.76 1.30
C LEU A 16 -7.78 -15.11 2.29
N ALA A 17 -6.94 -15.90 2.95
CA ALA A 17 -5.93 -15.39 3.87
C ALA A 17 -4.83 -14.65 3.13
N MET A 18 -4.40 -15.15 1.97
CA MET A 18 -3.41 -14.51 1.12
C MET A 18 -3.91 -13.16 0.58
N VAL A 19 -5.13 -13.11 0.05
CA VAL A 19 -5.75 -11.87 -0.45
C VAL A 19 -5.86 -10.82 0.66
N ARG A 20 -6.27 -11.23 1.86
CA ARG A 20 -6.37 -10.32 3.01
C ARG A 20 -5.02 -9.78 3.45
N SER A 21 -3.97 -10.62 3.46
CA SER A 21 -2.61 -10.18 3.78
C SER A 21 -2.11 -9.16 2.76
N GLY A 22 -2.22 -9.47 1.46
CA GLY A 22 -1.79 -8.55 0.40
C GLY A 22 -2.56 -7.23 0.40
N LEU A 23 -3.86 -7.26 0.75
CA LEU A 23 -4.65 -6.05 0.94
C LEU A 23 -4.17 -5.23 2.14
N ASP A 24 -3.94 -5.85 3.31
CA ASP A 24 -3.45 -5.13 4.49
C ASP A 24 -2.09 -4.46 4.21
N ASP A 25 -1.17 -5.21 3.59
CA ASP A 25 0.15 -4.71 3.22
C ASP A 25 0.04 -3.51 2.27
N THR A 26 -0.73 -3.66 1.18
CA THR A 26 -0.92 -2.59 0.18
C THR A 26 -1.57 -1.34 0.80
N MET A 27 -2.58 -1.52 1.64
CA MET A 27 -3.29 -0.40 2.27
C MET A 27 -2.39 0.32 3.29
N ARG A 28 -1.60 -0.43 4.06
CA ARG A 28 -0.65 0.14 5.03
C ARG A 28 0.44 0.94 4.33
N ASP A 29 1.01 0.38 3.27
CA ASP A 29 2.05 1.04 2.48
C ASP A 29 1.50 2.31 1.81
N ALA A 30 0.30 2.24 1.22
CA ALA A 30 -0.34 3.42 0.63
C ALA A 30 -0.55 4.53 1.65
N LEU A 31 -1.02 4.21 2.86
CA LEU A 31 -1.20 5.20 3.92
C LEU A 31 0.12 5.79 4.39
N ALA A 32 1.16 4.97 4.58
CA ALA A 32 2.48 5.45 4.99
C ALA A 32 3.01 6.47 3.98
N VAL A 33 3.00 6.15 2.68
CA VAL A 33 3.48 7.06 1.63
C VAL A 33 2.67 8.36 1.57
N MET A 34 1.33 8.30 1.72
CA MET A 34 0.49 9.51 1.76
C MET A 34 0.80 10.37 2.97
N ARG A 35 0.98 9.76 4.15
CA ARG A 35 1.26 10.47 5.40
C ARG A 35 2.65 11.11 5.38
N ASP A 36 3.64 10.40 4.86
CA ASP A 36 5.01 10.91 4.78
C ASP A 36 5.05 12.12 3.84
N LEU A 37 4.41 12.05 2.66
CA LEU A 37 4.29 13.21 1.76
C LEU A 37 3.56 14.40 2.41
N TRP A 38 2.52 14.14 3.20
CA TRP A 38 1.78 15.19 3.91
C TRP A 38 2.65 15.90 4.96
N HIS A 39 3.46 15.16 5.71
CA HIS A 39 4.30 15.75 6.75
C HIS A 39 5.64 16.30 6.24
N ASP A 40 6.15 15.79 5.13
CA ASP A 40 7.42 16.22 4.54
C ASP A 40 7.28 17.44 3.61
N ASN A 41 6.05 17.79 3.22
CA ASN A 41 5.79 18.93 2.34
C ASN A 41 4.69 19.85 2.90
N GLU A 42 5.09 21.02 3.38
CA GLU A 42 4.20 22.05 3.93
C GLU A 42 3.12 22.54 2.94
N SER A 43 3.31 22.35 1.64
CA SER A 43 2.31 22.69 0.61
C SER A 43 1.20 21.65 0.47
N VAL A 44 1.28 20.53 1.17
CA VAL A 44 0.29 19.45 1.13
C VAL A 44 -0.60 19.61 2.34
N GLU A 45 -1.86 19.97 2.13
CA GLU A 45 -2.74 20.36 3.25
C GLU A 45 -3.47 19.16 3.87
N ASP A 46 -3.69 18.09 3.11
CA ASP A 46 -4.37 16.89 3.57
C ASP A 46 -3.94 15.61 2.83
N LEU A 47 -4.40 14.46 3.33
CA LEU A 47 -4.15 13.15 2.73
C LEU A 47 -4.79 12.99 1.33
N ARG A 48 -5.84 13.75 1.02
CA ARG A 48 -6.50 13.70 -0.30
C ARG A 48 -5.58 14.31 -1.35
N MET A 49 -5.00 15.46 -1.08
CA MET A 49 -4.01 16.13 -1.93
C MET A 49 -2.78 15.24 -2.10
N ALA A 50 -2.26 14.68 -1.01
CA ALA A 50 -1.15 13.73 -1.05
C ALA A 50 -1.44 12.55 -1.99
N ALA A 51 -2.63 11.95 -1.88
CA ALA A 51 -3.06 10.83 -2.72
C ALA A 51 -3.06 11.20 -4.22
N TYR A 52 -3.63 12.36 -4.57
CA TYR A 52 -3.66 12.82 -5.96
C TYR A 52 -2.26 13.11 -6.51
N MET A 53 -1.39 13.73 -5.71
CA MET A 53 0.00 13.98 -6.12
C MET A 53 0.75 12.69 -6.40
N ILE A 54 0.64 11.69 -5.51
CA ILE A 54 1.25 10.36 -5.69
C ILE A 54 0.69 9.69 -6.96
N ALA A 55 -0.63 9.75 -7.19
CA ALA A 55 -1.25 9.18 -8.38
C ALA A 55 -0.73 9.81 -9.66
N LEU A 56 -0.67 11.15 -9.72
CA LEU A 56 -0.14 11.89 -10.87
C LEU A 56 1.33 11.55 -11.14
N GLN A 57 2.17 11.50 -10.11
CA GLN A 57 3.58 11.11 -10.24
C GLN A 57 3.73 9.69 -10.81
N LYS A 58 2.94 8.72 -10.33
CA LYS A 58 2.94 7.34 -10.84
C LYS A 58 2.54 7.29 -12.32
N VAL A 59 1.49 8.03 -12.71
CA VAL A 59 1.05 8.10 -14.10
C VAL A 59 2.13 8.76 -14.97
N ALA A 60 2.68 9.90 -14.58
CA ALA A 60 3.72 10.60 -15.32
C ALA A 60 4.93 9.69 -15.60
N ARG A 61 5.44 9.00 -14.57
CA ARG A 61 6.55 8.03 -14.71
C ARG A 61 6.23 6.89 -15.67
N SER A 62 4.98 6.43 -15.70
CA SER A 62 4.53 5.38 -16.63
C SER A 62 4.53 5.85 -18.09
N TYR A 63 4.29 7.15 -18.35
CA TYR A 63 4.41 7.73 -19.69
C TYR A 63 5.87 7.98 -20.08
N GLU A 64 6.70 8.48 -19.16
CA GLU A 64 8.15 8.68 -19.39
C GLU A 64 8.85 7.37 -19.75
N SER A 65 8.55 6.27 -19.04
CA SER A 65 9.17 4.97 -19.30
C SER A 65 8.72 4.31 -20.61
N ARG A 66 7.61 4.75 -21.20
CA ARG A 66 7.09 4.26 -22.49
C ARG A 66 7.58 5.07 -23.69
N ALA A 67 8.02 6.31 -23.46
CA ALA A 67 8.54 7.19 -24.51
C ALA A 67 10.02 6.94 -24.84
N MET A 68 10.68 6.06 -24.09
CA MET A 68 12.08 5.64 -24.25
C MET A 68 12.18 4.24 -24.88
#